data_AF-A0A120JWC1-F1
#
_entry.id   AF-A0A120JWC1-F1
#
_cell.length_a   1.000
_cell.length_b   1.000
_cell.length_c   1.000
_cell.angle_alpha   90.00
_cell.angle_beta   90.00
_cell.angle_gamma   90.00
#
_symmetry.space_group_name_H-M   'P 1'
#
loop_
_entity.id
_entity.type
_entity.pdbx_description
1 polymer ?
#
loop_
_entity_poly.entity_id
_entity_poly.type
_entity_poly.pdbx_seq_one_letter_code
_entity_poly.pdbx_strand_id
1 'polypeptide(L)' 'MGLRSRPGCRNSQLPSERSPSRSIISAVDTAPISSKDFSVEGLPQLRFIGEVLDVTGELGGYNFQWAWASGVACGLSL' A
#
# COMPACT_ATOMS: atom_id res chain seq x y z
N MET A 1 37.65 18.11 -20.97
CA MET A 1 38.42 18.90 -19.99
C MET A 1 37.42 19.46 -18.99
N GLY A 2 37.48 19.05 -17.71
CA GLY A 2 36.73 19.68 -16.61
C GLY A 2 35.60 18.85 -15.98
N LEU A 3 35.96 17.88 -15.13
CA LEU A 3 35.09 17.38 -14.06
C LEU A 3 34.89 18.50 -13.02
N ARG A 4 33.66 18.70 -12.56
CA ARG A 4 33.38 19.29 -11.23
C ARG A 4 32.17 18.60 -10.60
N SER A 5 32.46 17.69 -9.68
CA SER A 5 31.51 17.17 -8.70
C SER A 5 31.49 18.13 -7.51
N ARG A 6 30.32 18.60 -7.06
CA ARG A 6 30.01 18.75 -5.63
C ARG A 6 28.50 18.69 -5.36
N PRO A 7 28.14 18.23 -4.15
CA PRO A 7 26.91 17.51 -3.83
C PRO A 7 25.85 18.46 -3.29
N GLY A 8 24.57 18.13 -3.49
CA GLY A 8 23.49 18.95 -2.99
C GLY A 8 22.13 18.41 -3.42
N CYS A 9 21.66 17.42 -2.67
CA CYS A 9 20.26 17.20 -2.32
C CYS A 9 19.26 18.14 -3.01
N ARG A 10 18.62 17.67 -4.09
CA ARG A 10 17.34 18.19 -4.59
C ARG A 10 16.75 17.17 -5.55
N ASN A 11 16.19 16.11 -4.98
CA ASN A 11 15.19 15.30 -5.66
C ASN A 11 14.09 14.96 -4.65
N SER A 12 13.14 15.87 -4.53
CA SER A 12 11.80 15.56 -4.03
C SER A 12 10.85 16.57 -4.63
N GLN A 13 10.51 16.34 -5.91
CA GLN A 13 9.20 16.72 -6.41
C GLN A 13 8.19 16.03 -5.48
N LEU A 14 7.62 16.80 -4.55
CA LEU A 14 6.51 16.36 -3.69
C LEU A 14 5.33 16.05 -4.62
N PRO A 15 4.79 14.81 -4.64
CA PRO A 15 3.57 14.57 -5.38
C PRO A 15 2.41 15.21 -4.61
N SER A 16 1.82 16.22 -5.26
CA SER A 16 0.43 16.70 -5.18
C SER A 16 -0.26 16.63 -3.83
N GLU A 17 -0.70 17.79 -3.34
CA GLU A 17 -1.67 17.98 -2.27
C GLU A 17 -2.76 16.89 -2.26
N ARG A 18 -2.59 15.90 -1.39
CA ARG A 18 -3.60 14.88 -1.14
C ARG A 18 -4.66 15.58 -0.29
N SER A 19 -5.81 15.90 -0.89
CA SER A 19 -7.00 16.33 -0.14
C SER A 19 -7.21 15.37 1.04
N PRO A 20 -7.70 15.83 2.22
CA PRO A 20 -7.94 14.94 3.34
C PRO A 20 -9.16 14.07 3.01
N SER A 21 -8.95 13.04 2.19
CA SER A 21 -9.89 11.96 2.00
C SER A 21 -10.06 11.31 3.36
N ARG A 22 -11.29 11.35 3.88
CA ARG A 22 -11.65 10.82 5.19
C ARG A 22 -11.66 9.29 5.12
N SER A 23 -10.48 8.73 4.96
CA SER A 23 -10.16 7.31 4.90
C SER A 23 -8.92 7.11 5.74
N ILE A 24 -8.90 6.05 6.53
CA ILE A 24 -7.90 5.83 7.56
C ILE A 24 -6.55 5.59 6.88
N ILE A 25 -5.48 6.17 7.42
CA ILE A 25 -4.14 6.08 6.85
C ILE A 25 -3.59 4.69 7.22
N SER A 26 -3.42 3.84 6.22
CA SER A 26 -2.89 2.50 6.40
C SER A 26 -1.40 2.51 6.71
N ALA A 27 -0.92 1.54 7.48
CA ALA A 27 0.45 1.53 8.01
C ALA A 27 1.38 0.50 7.33
N VAL A 28 0.83 -0.49 6.62
CA VAL A 28 1.62 -1.58 6.03
C VAL A 28 1.81 -1.36 4.53
N ASP A 29 3.09 -1.34 4.11
CA ASP A 29 3.47 -1.30 2.70
C ASP A 29 2.97 -2.56 1.99
N THR A 30 2.38 -2.38 0.82
CA THR A 30 1.81 -3.46 -0.01
C THR A 30 2.85 -4.07 -0.95
N ALA A 31 4.03 -3.46 -1.12
CA ALA A 31 5.08 -3.99 -1.99
C ALA A 31 5.53 -5.43 -1.68
N PRO A 32 5.71 -5.86 -0.41
CA PRO A 32 6.12 -7.22 -0.07
C PRO A 32 4.94 -8.21 0.06
N ILE A 33 3.73 -7.82 -0.36
CA ILE A 33 2.51 -8.62 -0.17
C ILE A 33 2.03 -9.15 -1.52
N SER A 34 1.79 -10.45 -1.58
CA SER A 34 1.22 -11.08 -2.76
C SER A 34 -0.23 -10.63 -2.96
N SER A 35 -0.54 -10.13 -4.16
CA SER A 35 -1.88 -9.65 -4.51
C SER A 35 -2.93 -10.76 -4.69
N LYS A 36 -2.51 -12.02 -4.76
CA LYS A 36 -3.40 -13.16 -4.99
C LYS A 36 -3.99 -13.72 -3.69
N ASP A 37 -3.15 -13.85 -2.67
CA ASP A 37 -3.44 -14.57 -1.44
C ASP A 37 -3.08 -13.79 -0.17
N PHE A 38 -2.59 -12.55 -0.33
CA PHE A 38 -2.24 -11.64 0.74
C PHE A 38 -1.15 -12.16 1.70
N SER A 39 -0.31 -13.10 1.25
CA SER A 39 0.86 -13.57 2.01
C SER A 39 2.01 -12.58 1.96
N VAL A 40 2.76 -12.53 3.07
CA VAL A 40 3.99 -11.73 3.20
C VAL A 40 5.17 -12.48 2.60
N GLU A 41 5.94 -11.81 1.75
CA GLU A 41 7.16 -12.36 1.19
C GLU A 41 8.14 -12.77 2.32
N GLY A 42 8.63 -14.01 2.26
CA GLY A 42 9.48 -14.59 3.31
C GLY A 42 8.75 -15.14 4.54
N LEU A 43 7.44 -14.89 4.69
CA LEU A 43 6.60 -15.42 5.78
C LEU A 43 5.22 -15.85 5.25
N PRO A 44 5.12 -16.97 4.51
CA PRO A 44 3.88 -17.40 3.85
C PRO A 44 2.72 -17.73 4.80
N GLN A 45 3.00 -17.87 6.10
CA GLN A 45 1.99 -18.11 7.14
C GLN A 45 1.42 -16.80 7.72
N LEU A 46 2.00 -15.65 7.37
CA LEU A 46 1.54 -14.33 7.77
C LEU A 46 0.80 -13.68 6.60
N ARG A 47 -0.41 -13.18 6.86
CA ARG A 47 -1.26 -12.52 5.87
C ARG A 47 -1.89 -11.25 6.45
N PHE A 48 -2.06 -10.24 5.61
CA PHE A 48 -2.69 -8.96 5.98
C PHE A 48 -3.85 -8.67 5.03
N ILE A 49 -5.00 -8.26 5.58
CA ILE A 49 -6.23 -7.99 4.80
C ILE A 49 -6.91 -6.70 5.27
N GLY A 50 -7.74 -6.12 4.40
CA GLY A 50 -8.52 -4.93 4.72
C GLY A 50 -7.68 -3.65 4.86
N GLU A 51 -8.11 -2.79 5.76
CA GLU A 51 -7.65 -1.40 5.91
C GLU A 51 -6.20 -1.27 6.40
N VAL A 52 -5.62 -2.34 6.96
CA VAL A 52 -4.22 -2.36 7.39
C VAL A 52 -3.26 -2.14 6.22
N LEU A 53 -3.67 -2.54 5.01
CA LEU A 53 -2.94 -2.37 3.75
C LEU A 53 -3.14 -0.96 3.20
N ASP A 54 -2.10 -0.36 2.61
CA ASP A 54 -2.15 0.94 1.91
C ASP A 54 -2.99 0.92 0.63
N VAL A 55 -4.29 0.70 0.82
CA VAL A 55 -5.33 0.69 -0.20
C VAL A 55 -6.48 1.55 0.33
N THR A 56 -6.69 2.68 -0.33
CA THR A 56 -7.76 3.61 0.00
C THR A 56 -8.81 3.61 -1.10
N GLY A 57 -10.05 3.29 -0.75
CA GLY A 57 -11.21 3.48 -1.62
C GLY A 57 -11.79 4.90 -1.52
N GLU A 58 -12.52 5.30 -2.56
CA GLU A 58 -13.32 6.51 -2.53
C GLU A 58 -14.50 6.39 -1.53
N LEU A 59 -15.10 7.52 -1.18
CA LEU A 59 -16.36 7.56 -0.41
C LEU A 59 -17.47 6.90 -1.24
N GLY A 60 -18.14 5.90 -0.66
CA GLY A 60 -19.17 5.12 -1.37
C GLY A 60 -19.16 3.61 -1.13
N GLY A 61 -18.51 3.14 -0.05
CA GLY A 61 -18.50 1.72 0.32
C GLY A 61 -17.35 0.90 -0.25
N TYR A 62 -16.45 1.49 -1.03
CA TYR A 62 -15.28 0.82 -1.60
C TYR A 62 -14.34 0.22 -0.53
N ASN A 63 -14.21 0.87 0.62
CA ASN A 63 -13.43 0.32 1.75
C ASN A 63 -14.06 -0.96 2.32
N PHE A 64 -15.39 -1.04 2.38
CA PHE A 64 -16.07 -2.28 2.81
C PHE A 64 -15.96 -3.37 1.76
N GLN A 65 -16.09 -3.02 0.48
CA GLN A 65 -15.88 -3.97 -0.61
C GLN A 65 -14.45 -4.53 -0.59
N TRP A 66 -13.46 -3.67 -0.34
CA TRP A 66 -12.05 -4.05 -0.21
C TRP A 66 -11.81 -5.00 0.98
N ALA A 67 -12.32 -4.65 2.16
CA ALA A 67 -12.20 -5.50 3.34
C ALA A 67 -12.81 -6.89 3.10
N TRP A 68 -13.96 -6.96 2.42
CA TRP A 68 -14.62 -8.23 2.13
C TRP A 68 -13.88 -9.05 1.05
N ALA A 69 -13.51 -8.43 -0.07
CA ALA A 69 -12.83 -9.11 -1.16
C ALA A 69 -11.45 -9.65 -0.75
N SER A 70 -10.67 -8.86 0.02
CA SER A 70 -9.37 -9.29 0.53
C SER A 70 -9.50 -10.44 1.54
N GLY A 71 -10.50 -10.41 2.41
CA GLY A 71 -10.81 -11.51 3.32
C GLY A 71 -11.17 -12.82 2.59
N VAL A 72 -12.00 -12.74 1.54
CA VAL A 72 -12.36 -13.92 0.74
C VAL A 72 -11.15 -14.50 0.01
N ALA A 73 -10.33 -13.66 -0.62
CA ALA A 73 -9.13 -14.12 -1.31
C ALA A 73 -8.13 -14.81 -0.35
N CYS A 74 -7.95 -14.26 0.84
CA CYS A 74 -7.14 -14.88 1.89
C CYS A 74 -7.74 -16.23 2.34
N GLY A 75 -9.06 -16.28 2.58
CA GLY A 75 -9.74 -17.50 3.04
C GLY A 75 -9.75 -18.64 2.03
N LEU A 76 -9.84 -18.34 0.74
CA LEU A 76 -9.77 -19.33 -0.35
C LEU A 76 -8.35 -19.88 -0.59
N SER A 77 -7.34 -19.24 -0.03
CA SER A 77 -5.94 -19.64 -0.20
C SER A 77 -5.37 -20.41 1.01
N LEU A 78 -6.18 -20.65 2.04
CA LEU A 78 -5.89 -21.55 3.16
C LEU A 78 -6.29 -22.99 2.80
#